data_AF-A0A971PDT0-F1
#
_entry.id   AF-A0A971PDT0-F1
#
_cell.length_a   1.000
_cell.length_b   1.000
_cell.length_c   1.000
_cell.angle_alpha   90.00
_cell.angle_beta   90.00
_cell.angle_gamma   90.00
#
_symmetry.space_group_name_H-M   'P 1'
#
loop_
_entity.id
_entity.type
_entity.pdbx_description
1 polymer ?
#
loop_
_entity_poly.entity_id
_entity_poly.type
_entity_poly.pdbx_seq_one_letter_code
_entity_poly.pdbx_strand_id
1 'polypeptide(L)'
;MRLTFHDTTEYPKGLEGFSPLPPMPDDINEFQVWLYNIAHPSTSTWAERREQKEQEEYQRSITLCAKPISNLYDRVCLECGGHFTTKIEDKFFCCTECKRENYQKNNTAEAKYPRICACCGQNYMAKHSRQLYCSPKCAAEKNRDKARDREREIRARRAGT
;
A
#
# COMPACT_ATOMS: atom_id res chain seq x y z
N MET A 1 -55.01 -31.94 59.02
CA MET A 1 -55.21 -32.81 57.85
C MET A 1 -54.20 -32.42 56.79
N ARG A 2 -53.32 -33.36 56.42
CA ARG A 2 -52.39 -33.26 55.29
C ARG A 2 -53.19 -33.27 53.99
N LEU A 3 -52.89 -32.35 53.08
CA LEU A 3 -53.07 -32.56 51.66
C LEU A 3 -51.74 -32.21 50.99
N THR A 4 -51.00 -33.25 50.60
CA THR A 4 -49.88 -33.18 49.67
C THR A 4 -50.46 -33.20 48.27
N PHE A 5 -50.15 -32.19 47.45
CA PHE A 5 -50.28 -32.29 46.00
C PHE A 5 -48.89 -32.47 45.42
N HIS A 6 -48.73 -33.56 44.67
CA HIS A 6 -47.57 -33.83 43.84
C HIS A 6 -47.68 -33.03 42.53
N ASP A 7 -46.52 -32.50 42.10
CA ASP A 7 -45.94 -32.55 40.75
C ASP A 7 -46.83 -32.03 39.58
N THR A 8 -46.41 -31.17 38.67
CA THR A 8 -45.17 -31.04 37.91
C THR A 8 -45.24 -29.71 37.16
N THR A 9 -44.13 -28.97 36.99
CA THR A 9 -43.86 -28.31 35.70
C THR A 9 -42.35 -28.15 35.54
N GLU A 10 -41.82 -28.93 34.63
CA GLU A 10 -40.46 -28.86 34.09
C GLU A 10 -40.17 -27.43 33.59
N TYR A 11 -39.06 -26.85 34.06
CA TYR A 11 -38.52 -25.61 33.50
C TYR A 11 -37.71 -25.92 32.24
N PRO A 12 -37.96 -25.25 31.10
CA PRO A 12 -37.13 -25.46 29.92
C PRO A 12 -35.74 -24.88 30.14
N LYS A 13 -34.72 -25.73 29.93
CA LYS A 13 -33.29 -25.36 29.93
C LYS A 13 -33.00 -24.44 28.75
N GLY A 14 -32.51 -23.22 29.01
CA GLY A 14 -32.13 -22.30 27.93
C GLY A 14 -31.76 -20.86 28.30
N LEU A 15 -31.39 -20.56 29.55
CA LEU A 15 -31.00 -19.19 29.97
C LEU A 15 -29.63 -19.17 30.64
N GLU A 16 -28.62 -19.76 29.99
CA GLU A 16 -27.23 -19.55 30.38
C GLU A 16 -26.69 -18.37 29.57
N GLY A 17 -26.71 -17.18 30.17
CA GLY A 17 -26.24 -15.95 29.51
C GLY A 17 -26.77 -14.63 30.10
N PHE A 18 -27.70 -14.66 31.05
CA PHE A 18 -28.07 -13.45 31.77
C PHE A 18 -27.04 -13.18 32.87
N SER A 19 -26.21 -12.14 32.67
CA SER A 19 -25.46 -11.53 33.76
C SER A 19 -26.43 -11.22 34.90
N PRO A 20 -26.06 -11.49 36.17
CA PRO A 20 -26.91 -11.17 37.31
C PRO A 20 -27.32 -9.71 37.24
N LEU A 21 -28.61 -9.42 37.41
CA LEU A 21 -29.07 -8.05 37.56
C LEU A 21 -28.29 -7.41 38.72
N PRO A 22 -27.80 -6.18 38.55
CA PRO A 22 -27.13 -5.49 39.64
C PRO A 22 -28.09 -5.38 40.84
N PRO A 23 -27.56 -5.43 42.09
CA PRO A 23 -28.40 -5.40 43.28
C PRO A 23 -29.28 -4.14 43.27
N MET A 24 -30.56 -4.34 43.61
CA MET A 24 -31.53 -3.26 43.68
C MET A 24 -31.11 -2.28 44.79
N PRO A 25 -30.93 -0.98 44.51
CA PRO A 25 -30.55 -0.02 45.55
C PRO A 25 -31.70 0.20 46.53
N ASP A 26 -31.37 0.32 47.82
CA ASP A 26 -32.33 0.48 48.92
C ASP A 26 -32.82 1.94 49.08
N ASP A 27 -32.17 2.90 48.41
CA ASP A 27 -32.53 4.33 48.41
C ASP A 27 -33.43 4.67 47.21
N ILE A 28 -34.56 5.31 47.49
CA ILE A 28 -35.59 5.68 46.50
C ILE A 28 -35.03 6.64 45.43
N ASN A 29 -34.11 7.54 45.78
CA ASN A 29 -33.51 8.47 44.82
C ASN A 29 -32.53 7.75 43.88
N GLU A 30 -31.76 6.81 44.40
CA GLU A 30 -30.84 5.99 43.59
C GLU A 30 -31.62 5.03 42.68
N PHE A 31 -32.73 4.48 43.14
CA PHE A 31 -33.63 3.64 42.34
C PHE A 31 -34.23 4.40 41.15
N GLN A 32 -34.60 5.67 41.35
CA GLN A 32 -35.10 6.52 40.25
C GLN A 32 -34.03 6.83 39.20
N VAL A 33 -32.79 7.12 39.62
CA VAL A 33 -31.66 7.35 38.70
C VAL A 33 -31.29 6.05 37.96
N TRP A 34 -31.35 4.91 38.65
CA TRP A 34 -31.11 3.60 38.06
C TRP A 34 -32.16 3.22 37.00
N LEU A 35 -33.45 3.38 37.30
CA LEU A 35 -34.54 3.19 36.33
C LEU A 35 -34.42 4.13 35.13
N TYR A 36 -34.04 5.39 35.38
CA TYR A 36 -33.86 6.39 34.33
C TYR A 36 -32.76 5.98 33.34
N ASN A 37 -31.61 5.50 33.83
CA ASN A 37 -30.50 5.09 32.98
C ASN A 37 -30.74 3.77 32.23
N ILE A 38 -31.50 2.83 32.81
CA ILE A 38 -31.89 1.58 32.13
C ILE A 38 -32.92 1.83 31.03
N ALA A 39 -33.87 2.74 31.26
CA ALA A 39 -34.87 3.10 30.27
C ALA A 39 -34.30 3.99 29.15
N HIS A 40 -33.15 4.65 29.37
CA HIS A 40 -32.54 5.61 28.45
C HIS A 40 -31.04 5.31 28.21
N PRO A 41 -30.66 4.13 27.67
CA PRO A 41 -29.26 3.68 27.60
C PRO A 41 -28.36 4.52 26.67
N SER A 42 -28.91 5.46 25.90
CA SER A 42 -28.14 6.51 25.22
C SER A 42 -29.10 7.59 24.73
N THR A 43 -29.27 8.69 25.47
CA THR A 43 -29.94 9.88 24.91
C THR A 43 -28.92 10.76 24.20
N SER A 44 -28.12 10.21 23.29
CA SER A 44 -27.50 11.07 22.28
C SER A 44 -28.62 11.50 21.34
N THR A 45 -29.09 12.72 21.50
CA THR A 45 -30.06 13.35 20.62
C THR A 45 -29.53 13.38 19.18
N TRP A 46 -30.41 13.61 18.21
CA TRP A 46 -30.00 13.82 16.80
C TRP A 46 -29.07 15.02 16.62
N ALA A 47 -29.08 15.98 17.55
CA ALA A 47 -28.15 17.10 17.56
C ALA A 47 -26.74 16.63 17.98
N GLU A 48 -26.64 15.92 19.10
CA GLU A 48 -25.35 15.41 19.61
C GLU A 48 -24.72 14.39 18.65
N ARG A 49 -25.52 13.55 17.97
CA ARG A 49 -25.00 12.64 16.94
C ARG A 49 -24.48 13.36 15.68
N ARG A 50 -25.09 14.48 15.30
CA ARG A 50 -24.60 15.30 14.18
C ARG A 50 -23.30 15.99 14.55
N GLU A 51 -23.25 16.58 15.74
CA GLU A 51 -22.07 17.25 16.26
C GLU A 51 -20.89 16.27 16.42
N GLN A 52 -21.14 15.06 16.93
CA GLN A 52 -20.10 14.02 17.03
C GLN A 52 -19.60 13.60 15.64
N LYS A 53 -20.49 13.45 14.66
CA LYS A 53 -20.10 13.12 13.28
C LYS A 53 -19.32 14.26 12.61
N GLU A 54 -19.70 15.50 12.85
CA GLU A 54 -18.97 16.70 12.39
C GLU A 54 -17.59 16.80 13.04
N GLN A 55 -17.47 16.51 14.34
CA GLN A 55 -16.19 16.44 15.05
C GLN A 55 -15.30 15.30 14.53
N GLU A 56 -15.87 14.12 14.28
CA GLU A 56 -15.15 13.00 13.68
C GLU A 56 -14.68 13.30 12.25
N GLU A 57 -15.51 13.96 11.45
CA GLU A 57 -15.19 14.39 10.09
C GLU A 57 -14.11 15.47 10.07
N TYR A 58 -14.20 16.43 10.99
CA TYR A 58 -13.17 17.44 11.23
C TYR A 58 -11.84 16.81 11.67
N GLN A 59 -11.87 15.90 12.65
CA GLN A 59 -10.68 15.21 13.14
C GLN A 59 -10.05 14.32 12.05
N ARG A 60 -10.86 13.67 11.21
CA ARG A 60 -10.41 12.94 10.02
C ARG A 60 -9.74 13.86 9.00
N SER A 61 -10.31 15.05 8.75
CA SER A 61 -9.72 16.04 7.85
C SER A 61 -8.34 16.50 8.32
N ILE A 62 -8.17 16.77 9.62
CA ILE A 62 -6.88 17.13 10.23
C ILE A 62 -5.88 15.98 10.10
N THR A 63 -6.29 14.75 10.42
CA THR A 63 -5.42 13.57 10.36
C THR A 63 -4.94 13.26 8.94
N LEU A 64 -5.77 13.54 7.92
CA LEU A 64 -5.39 13.39 6.51
C LEU A 64 -4.37 14.45 6.06
N CYS A 65 -4.46 15.67 6.58
CA CYS A 65 -3.53 16.76 6.32
C CYS A 65 -2.21 16.67 7.14
N ALA A 66 -2.23 15.95 8.27
CA ALA A 66 -1.09 15.79 9.18
C ALA A 66 -0.21 14.56 8.90
N LYS A 67 -0.47 13.80 7.83
CA LYS A 67 0.42 12.69 7.45
C LYS A 67 1.79 13.28 7.06
N PRO A 68 2.89 12.92 7.74
CA PRO A 68 4.21 13.37 7.32
C PRO A 68 4.45 12.87 5.90
N ILE A 69 5.00 13.75 5.04
CA ILE A 69 5.50 13.36 3.72
C ILE A 69 6.76 12.52 3.98
N SER A 70 6.57 11.27 4.42
CA SER A 70 7.61 10.38 4.95
C SER A 70 8.58 9.87 3.89
N ASN A 71 8.41 10.30 2.63
CA ASN A 71 9.18 9.83 1.49
C ASN A 71 9.97 10.98 0.88
N LEU A 72 10.69 11.75 1.70
CA LEU A 72 11.74 12.64 1.21
C LEU A 72 13.09 12.00 1.54
N TYR A 73 13.86 11.74 0.50
CA TYR A 73 15.19 11.16 0.57
C TYR A 73 16.21 12.29 0.40
N ASP A 74 17.09 12.43 1.38
CA ASP A 74 18.26 13.29 1.28
C ASP A 74 19.36 12.54 0.53
N ARG A 75 19.87 13.16 -0.53
CA ARG A 75 20.82 12.55 -1.46
C ARG A 75 21.94 13.53 -1.79
N VAL A 76 23.07 12.96 -2.22
CA VAL A 76 24.22 13.70 -2.74
C VAL A 76 24.31 13.43 -4.24
N CYS A 77 24.41 14.49 -5.05
CA CYS A 77 24.53 14.39 -6.49
C CYS A 77 25.85 13.72 -6.88
N LEU A 78 25.80 12.65 -7.67
CA LEU A 78 27.00 11.93 -8.10
C LEU A 78 27.92 12.73 -9.03
N GLU A 79 27.42 13.78 -9.70
CA GLU A 79 28.27 14.63 -10.55
C GLU A 79 28.89 15.81 -9.82
N CYS A 80 28.07 16.61 -9.13
CA CYS A 80 28.53 17.89 -8.57
C CYS A 80 28.79 17.82 -7.06
N GLY A 81 28.42 16.72 -6.39
CA GLY A 81 28.53 16.59 -4.93
C GLY A 81 27.51 17.43 -4.14
N GLY A 82 26.60 18.14 -4.81
CA GLY A 82 25.57 18.96 -4.16
C GLY A 82 24.52 18.12 -3.43
N HIS A 83 24.09 18.58 -2.26
CA HIS A 83 23.00 17.96 -1.49
C HIS A 83 21.65 18.36 -2.06
N PHE A 84 20.72 17.41 -2.18
CA PHE A 84 19.36 17.67 -2.64
C PHE A 84 18.37 16.68 -2.03
N THR A 85 17.09 17.07 -2.01
CA THR A 85 16.01 16.25 -1.48
C THR A 85 15.12 15.74 -2.63
N THR A 86 14.58 14.54 -2.51
CA THR A 86 13.75 13.94 -3.57
C THR A 86 12.69 13.00 -3.03
N LYS A 87 11.59 12.86 -3.77
CA LYS A 87 10.56 11.86 -3.49
C LYS A 87 10.86 10.48 -4.09
N ILE A 88 11.90 10.38 -4.91
CA ILE A 88 12.23 9.17 -5.69
C ILE A 88 13.49 8.57 -5.09
N GLU A 89 13.39 7.34 -4.61
CA GLU A 89 14.51 6.64 -3.96
C GLU A 89 15.74 6.55 -4.88
N ASP A 90 15.56 6.12 -6.14
CA ASP A 90 16.65 5.92 -7.10
C ASP A 90 17.10 7.19 -7.87
N LYS A 91 16.82 8.38 -7.34
CA LYS A 91 17.28 9.62 -7.96
C LYS A 91 18.67 9.98 -7.43
N PHE A 92 19.67 9.89 -8.30
CA PHE A 92 21.09 10.13 -7.97
C PHE A 92 21.63 11.51 -8.36
N PHE A 93 20.88 12.30 -9.13
CA PHE A 93 21.34 13.58 -9.67
C PHE A 93 20.41 14.72 -9.25
N CYS A 94 20.97 15.87 -8.89
CA CYS A 94 20.18 17.03 -8.48
C CYS A 94 19.34 17.60 -9.65
N CYS A 95 19.90 17.62 -10.86
CA CYS A 95 19.26 18.15 -12.06
C CYS A 95 19.53 17.28 -13.31
N THR A 96 18.82 17.59 -14.40
CA THR A 96 18.98 16.94 -15.70
C THR A 96 20.35 17.15 -16.32
N GLU A 97 20.98 18.29 -16.05
CA GLU A 97 22.31 18.65 -16.56
C GLU A 97 23.38 17.73 -16.00
N CYS A 98 23.46 17.58 -14.68
CA CYS A 98 24.36 16.61 -14.04
C CYS A 98 24.11 15.19 -14.58
N LYS A 99 22.86 14.76 -14.71
CA LYS A 99 22.56 13.44 -15.30
C LYS A 99 23.14 13.29 -16.72
N ARG A 100 23.04 14.34 -17.54
CA ARG A 100 23.53 14.35 -18.93
C ARG A 100 25.05 14.34 -18.99
N GLU A 101 25.72 15.14 -18.17
CA GLU A 101 27.18 15.17 -18.07
C GLU A 101 27.73 13.80 -17.66
N ASN A 102 27.13 13.17 -16.65
CA ASN A 102 27.50 11.81 -16.25
C ASN A 102 27.38 10.82 -17.43
N TYR A 103 26.25 10.90 -18.16
CA TYR A 103 26.00 10.02 -19.28
C TYR A 103 27.03 10.21 -20.40
N GLN A 104 27.41 11.46 -20.70
CA GLN A 104 28.42 11.77 -21.70
C GLN A 104 29.80 11.23 -21.30
N LYS A 105 30.24 11.44 -20.06
CA LYS A 105 31.50 10.89 -19.53
C LYS A 105 31.55 9.37 -19.62
N ASN A 106 30.46 8.70 -19.25
CA ASN A 106 30.39 7.24 -19.32
C ASN A 106 30.30 6.73 -20.76
N ASN A 107 29.75 7.52 -21.70
CA ASN A 107 29.70 7.15 -23.09
C ASN A 107 31.03 7.39 -23.83
N THR A 108 31.85 8.34 -23.38
CA THR A 108 33.22 8.53 -23.92
C THR A 108 34.26 7.61 -23.28
N ALA A 109 33.93 6.97 -22.15
CA ALA A 109 34.79 6.00 -21.52
C ALA A 109 35.20 4.85 -22.47
N GLU A 110 36.46 4.44 -22.34
CA GLU A 110 37.03 3.35 -23.13
C GLU A 110 36.30 2.03 -22.89
N ALA A 111 36.27 1.18 -23.93
CA ALA A 111 35.67 -0.14 -23.84
C ALA A 111 36.58 -1.10 -23.06
N LYS A 112 36.05 -1.72 -22.01
CA LYS A 112 36.82 -2.51 -21.03
C LYS A 112 36.49 -3.99 -21.01
N TYR A 113 35.32 -4.39 -21.53
CA TYR A 113 34.77 -5.73 -21.32
C TYR A 113 34.86 -6.57 -22.61
N PRO A 114 35.75 -7.57 -22.72
CA PRO A 114 35.79 -8.44 -23.88
C PRO A 114 34.50 -9.28 -23.97
N ARG A 115 33.83 -9.25 -25.12
CA ARG A 115 32.54 -9.94 -25.36
C ARG A 115 32.46 -10.47 -26.79
N ILE A 116 31.54 -11.41 -27.00
CA ILE A 116 31.17 -11.92 -28.32
C ILE A 116 29.79 -11.36 -28.68
N CYS A 117 29.64 -10.80 -29.87
CA CYS A 117 28.39 -10.20 -30.31
C CYS A 117 27.30 -11.27 -30.51
N ALA A 118 26.18 -11.14 -29.82
CA ALA A 118 25.04 -12.05 -29.94
C ALA A 118 24.31 -11.97 -31.30
N CYS A 119 24.69 -11.02 -32.17
CA CYS A 119 24.14 -10.89 -33.53
C CYS A 119 25.04 -11.52 -34.59
N CYS A 120 26.32 -11.15 -34.64
CA CYS A 120 27.24 -11.54 -35.70
C CYS A 120 28.37 -12.47 -35.26
N GLY A 121 28.45 -12.82 -33.96
CA GLY A 121 29.48 -13.72 -33.43
C GLY A 121 30.89 -13.12 -33.34
N GLN A 122 31.09 -11.85 -33.71
CA GLN A 122 32.40 -11.20 -33.67
C GLN A 122 32.82 -10.83 -32.25
N ASN A 123 34.11 -10.98 -31.95
CA ASN A 123 34.72 -10.51 -30.70
C ASN A 123 34.80 -8.98 -30.73
N TYR A 124 34.44 -8.33 -29.61
CA TYR A 124 34.52 -6.89 -29.47
C TYR A 124 34.74 -6.49 -28.00
N MET A 125 35.20 -5.26 -27.80
CA MET A 125 35.29 -4.66 -26.47
C MET A 125 34.01 -3.88 -26.19
N ALA A 126 33.26 -4.29 -25.17
CA ALA A 126 32.06 -3.63 -24.67
C ALA A 126 32.41 -2.53 -23.66
N LYS A 127 31.60 -1.47 -23.63
CA LYS A 127 31.73 -0.37 -22.66
C LYS A 127 31.14 -0.72 -21.29
N HIS A 128 30.06 -1.49 -21.28
CA HIS A 128 29.41 -1.95 -20.06
C HIS A 128 29.20 -3.47 -20.10
N SER A 129 29.25 -4.12 -18.94
CA SER A 129 29.11 -5.57 -18.79
C SER A 129 27.84 -6.14 -19.43
N ARG A 130 26.76 -5.35 -19.45
CA ARG A 130 25.46 -5.72 -20.03
C ARG A 130 25.36 -5.52 -21.55
N GLN A 131 26.40 -5.04 -22.23
CA GLN A 131 26.36 -4.84 -23.68
C GLN A 131 26.43 -6.20 -24.38
N LEU A 132 25.47 -6.47 -25.27
CA LEU A 132 25.36 -7.76 -25.97
C LEU A 132 25.77 -7.69 -27.45
N TYR A 133 25.81 -6.49 -28.02
CA TYR A 133 26.03 -6.27 -29.44
C TYR A 133 27.23 -5.35 -29.66
N CYS A 134 28.02 -5.66 -30.69
CA CYS A 134 29.20 -4.89 -31.05
C CYS A 134 28.86 -3.51 -31.62
N SER A 135 27.66 -3.33 -32.18
CA SER A 135 27.24 -2.09 -32.82
C SER A 135 25.74 -1.83 -32.68
N PRO A 136 25.30 -0.57 -32.83
CA PRO A 136 23.88 -0.23 -32.91
C PRO A 136 23.17 -0.95 -34.07
N LYS A 137 23.87 -1.22 -35.17
CA LYS A 137 23.33 -1.95 -36.32
C LYS A 137 22.94 -3.38 -35.94
N CYS A 138 23.83 -4.11 -35.27
CA CYS A 138 23.56 -5.46 -34.77
C CYS A 138 22.42 -5.48 -33.75
N ALA A 139 22.35 -4.48 -32.87
CA ALA A 139 21.24 -4.35 -31.93
C ALA A 139 19.90 -4.13 -32.64
N ALA A 140 19.87 -3.24 -33.64
CA ALA A 140 18.67 -2.95 -34.42
C ALA A 140 18.21 -4.14 -35.27
N GLU A 141 19.15 -4.91 -35.82
CA GLU A 141 18.86 -6.17 -36.53
C GLU A 141 18.18 -7.18 -35.61
N LYS A 142 18.76 -7.48 -34.45
CA LYS A 142 18.15 -8.41 -33.49
C LYS A 142 16.81 -7.94 -32.95
N ASN A 143 16.61 -6.63 -32.78
CA ASN A 143 15.31 -6.09 -32.39
C ASN A 143 14.25 -6.27 -33.51
N ARG A 144 14.64 -6.11 -34.78
CA ARG A 144 13.76 -6.37 -35.92
C ARG A 144 13.39 -7.84 -36.05
N ASP A 145 14.35 -8.75 -35.83
CA ASP A 145 14.08 -10.19 -35.82
C ASP A 145 13.06 -10.55 -34.74
N LYS A 146 13.28 -10.09 -33.50
CA LYS A 146 12.33 -10.30 -32.39
C LYS A 146 10.94 -9.74 -32.68
N ALA A 147 10.85 -8.59 -33.34
CA ALA A 147 9.57 -8.01 -33.73
C ALA A 147 8.84 -8.89 -34.75
N ARG A 148 9.55 -9.41 -35.75
CA ARG A 148 9.01 -10.35 -36.76
C ARG A 148 8.56 -11.66 -36.12
N ASP A 149 9.33 -12.20 -35.19
CA ASP A 149 8.97 -13.44 -34.48
C ASP A 149 7.72 -13.25 -33.63
N ARG A 150 7.64 -12.14 -32.89
CA ARG A 150 6.44 -11.76 -32.13
C ARG A 150 5.22 -11.62 -33.03
N GLU A 151 5.36 -11.01 -34.21
CA GLU A 151 4.27 -10.87 -35.17
C GLU A 151 3.81 -12.22 -35.71
N ARG A 152 4.75 -13.12 -36.04
CA ARG A 152 4.46 -14.49 -36.46
C ARG A 152 3.69 -15.25 -35.38
N GLU A 153 4.11 -15.13 -34.12
CA GLU A 153 3.44 -15.78 -32.98
C GLU A 153 2.01 -15.24 -32.81
N ILE A 154 1.82 -13.93 -32.86
CA ILE A 154 0.49 -13.30 -32.77
C ILE A 154 -0.41 -13.80 -33.91
N ARG A 155 0.11 -13.89 -35.13
CA ARG A 155 -0.64 -14.40 -36.29
C ARG A 155 -1.03 -15.87 -36.10
N ALA A 156 -0.10 -16.72 -35.67
CA ALA A 156 -0.36 -18.13 -35.41
C ALA A 156 -1.44 -18.33 -34.35
N ARG A 157 -1.40 -17.55 -33.25
CA ARG A 157 -2.43 -17.58 -32.20
C ARG A 157 -3.82 -17.21 -32.73
N ARG A 158 -3.91 -16.24 -33.65
CA ARG A 158 -5.18 -15.81 -34.26
C ARG A 158 -5.75 -16.79 -35.29
N ALA A 159 -4.89 -17.59 -35.93
CA ALA A 159 -5.32 -18.56 -36.93
C ALA A 159 -5.77 -19.90 -36.32
N GLY A 160 -5.47 -20.14 -35.03
CA GLY A 160 -5.84 -21.36 -34.30
C GLY A 160 -7.13 -21.24 -33.47
N THR A 161 -7.89 -20.15 -33.62
CA THR A 161 -9.24 -19.93 -33.07
C THR A 161 -10.26 -19.91 -34.19
#